data_AF-A0A9N8KN94-F1
#
_entry.id   AF-A0A9N8KN94-F1
#
_cell.length_a   1.000
_cell.length_b   1.000
_cell.length_c   1.000
_cell.angle_alpha   90.00
_cell.angle_beta   90.00
_cell.angle_gamma   90.00
#
_symmetry.space_group_name_H-M   'P 1'
#
loop_
_entity.id
_entity.type
_entity.pdbx_description
1 polymer ?
#
loop_
_entity_poly.entity_id
_entity_poly.type
_entity_poly.pdbx_seq_one_letter_code
_entity_poly.pdbx_strand_id
1 'polypeptide(L)'
;MASSIAILAAMLYASTAFCHPQPIIESSLSPANLAVTWYQAPLAFSESISTETTCGWAVSTGQLNITQCYTLHTYALGLQQDEQHSCALKVWDGVSDCSGNGSWTMHAIPSGRDTSCVKTGVLDGGNFQHKSCVLTCS
;
A
#
# COMPACT_ATOMS: atom_id res chain seq x y z
N MET A 1 -51.96 -29.46 -62.58
CA MET A 1 -50.55 -29.08 -62.35
C MET A 1 -50.52 -27.60 -62.05
N ALA A 2 -49.72 -27.20 -61.05
CA ALA A 2 -49.39 -25.83 -60.58
C ALA A 2 -50.55 -25.04 -59.92
N SER A 3 -50.38 -24.31 -58.81
CA SER A 3 -49.28 -24.15 -57.86
C SER A 3 -49.83 -23.43 -56.62
N SER A 4 -49.40 -23.83 -55.43
CA SER A 4 -49.70 -23.20 -54.13
C SER A 4 -48.91 -21.90 -53.95
N ILE A 5 -49.46 -20.90 -53.23
CA ILE A 5 -48.64 -19.88 -52.52
C ILE A 5 -49.24 -19.65 -51.14
N ALA A 6 -48.45 -20.03 -50.13
CA ALA A 6 -48.67 -19.79 -48.71
C ALA A 6 -48.25 -18.36 -48.34
N ILE A 7 -48.93 -17.75 -47.37
CA ILE A 7 -48.49 -16.51 -46.73
C ILE A 7 -48.33 -16.81 -45.23
N LEU A 8 -47.07 -16.97 -44.79
CA LEU A 8 -46.70 -17.00 -43.38
C LEU A 8 -46.45 -15.56 -42.91
N ALA A 9 -47.20 -15.11 -41.91
CA ALA A 9 -46.91 -13.88 -41.18
C ALA A 9 -45.99 -14.20 -39.99
N ALA A 10 -44.77 -13.68 -40.00
CA ALA A 10 -43.81 -13.79 -38.91
C ALA A 10 -44.07 -12.67 -37.88
N MET A 11 -44.42 -13.02 -36.65
CA MET A 11 -44.50 -12.08 -35.52
C MET A 11 -43.12 -11.97 -34.85
N LEU A 12 -42.50 -10.80 -34.97
CA LEU A 12 -41.29 -10.41 -34.24
C LEU A 12 -41.69 -9.80 -32.88
N TYR A 13 -41.50 -10.56 -31.79
CA TYR A 13 -41.54 -10.02 -30.43
C TYR A 13 -40.18 -9.39 -30.11
N ALA A 14 -40.14 -8.07 -29.95
CA ALA A 14 -38.98 -7.34 -29.45
C ALA A 14 -39.04 -7.29 -27.91
N SER A 15 -38.19 -8.07 -27.25
CA SER A 15 -38.03 -8.05 -25.80
C SER A 15 -37.11 -6.90 -25.39
N THR A 16 -37.65 -5.85 -24.80
CA THR A 16 -36.85 -4.76 -24.19
C THR A 16 -36.42 -5.17 -22.77
N ALA A 17 -35.19 -5.66 -22.64
CA ALA A 17 -34.59 -5.91 -21.33
C ALA A 17 -34.20 -4.57 -20.68
N PHE A 18 -34.90 -4.19 -19.60
CA PHE A 18 -34.51 -3.06 -18.75
C PHE A 18 -33.25 -3.42 -17.95
N CYS A 19 -32.10 -3.02 -18.47
CA CYS A 19 -30.83 -3.09 -17.75
C CYS A 19 -30.84 -2.03 -16.64
N HIS A 20 -31.00 -2.45 -15.38
CA HIS A 20 -30.87 -1.55 -14.24
C HIS A 20 -29.38 -1.28 -14.00
N PRO A 21 -28.93 -0.02 -13.91
CA PRO A 21 -27.55 0.29 -13.54
C PRO A 21 -27.33 -0.20 -12.10
N GLN A 22 -26.43 -1.17 -11.93
CA GLN A 22 -26.02 -1.56 -10.59
C GLN A 22 -25.20 -0.42 -9.98
N PRO A 23 -25.42 -0.07 -8.71
CA PRO A 23 -24.54 0.86 -8.01
C PRO A 23 -23.13 0.27 -8.01
N ILE A 24 -22.18 1.05 -8.50
CA ILE A 24 -20.75 0.74 -8.38
C ILE A 24 -20.46 0.80 -6.88
N ILE A 25 -20.31 -0.38 -6.25
CA ILE A 25 -19.69 -0.46 -4.94
C ILE A 25 -18.22 -0.14 -5.22
N GLU A 26 -17.80 1.10 -4.99
CA GLU A 26 -16.38 1.40 -4.80
C GLU A 26 -15.93 0.59 -3.60
N SER A 27 -15.38 -0.59 -3.85
CA SER A 27 -14.47 -1.21 -2.90
C SER A 27 -13.46 -0.12 -2.57
N SER A 28 -13.43 0.34 -1.31
CA SER A 28 -12.36 1.18 -0.78
C SER A 28 -11.05 0.50 -1.15
N LEU A 29 -10.45 0.93 -2.26
CA LEU A 29 -9.23 0.32 -2.78
C LEU A 29 -8.13 0.83 -1.87
N SER A 30 -7.77 -0.01 -0.89
CA SER A 30 -6.58 0.19 -0.06
C SER A 30 -5.43 0.73 -0.92
N PRO A 31 -4.72 1.78 -0.47
CA PRO A 31 -3.90 2.61 -1.33
C PRO A 31 -2.77 1.76 -1.85
N ALA A 32 -2.68 1.56 -3.16
CA ALA A 32 -1.70 0.63 -3.74
C ALA A 32 -0.26 0.91 -3.25
N ASN A 33 0.05 2.20 -3.01
CA ASN A 33 1.35 2.67 -2.57
C ASN A 33 1.21 3.77 -1.50
N LEU A 34 2.19 3.85 -0.60
CA LEU A 34 2.31 4.93 0.39
C LEU A 34 3.58 5.73 0.11
N ALA A 35 3.46 7.05 0.11
CA ALA A 35 4.62 7.92 -0.07
C ALA A 35 5.55 7.82 1.15
N VAL A 36 6.85 7.79 0.88
CA VAL A 36 7.88 7.63 1.91
C VAL A 36 9.03 8.59 1.64
N THR A 37 9.65 9.05 2.73
CA THR A 37 10.93 9.76 2.73
C THR A 37 11.90 8.98 3.59
N TRP A 38 13.14 8.82 3.12
CA TRP A 38 14.19 8.06 3.80
C TRP A 38 15.13 9.05 4.47
N TYR A 39 15.54 8.75 5.70
CA TYR A 39 16.27 9.68 6.54
C TYR A 39 17.56 9.06 7.08
N GLN A 40 18.61 9.88 7.16
CA GLN A 40 19.87 9.57 7.85
C GLN A 40 20.09 10.50 9.05
N ALA A 41 20.86 10.01 10.02
CA ALA A 41 21.24 10.67 11.27
C ALA A 41 20.05 11.13 12.14
N PRO A 42 20.11 10.94 13.47
CA PRO A 42 18.94 11.17 14.32
C PRO A 42 18.67 12.66 14.53
N LEU A 43 17.41 13.04 14.42
CA LEU A 43 16.78 13.87 15.46
C LEU A 43 16.01 12.91 16.39
N ALA A 44 15.88 13.29 17.66
CA ALA A 44 15.62 12.38 18.77
C ALA A 44 14.30 11.59 18.64
N PHE A 45 14.40 10.34 18.21
CA PHE A 45 13.34 9.36 18.44
C PHE A 45 13.32 9.02 19.95
N SER A 46 12.31 9.48 20.67
CA SER A 46 11.99 9.00 22.02
C SER A 46 11.46 7.55 21.99
N GLU A 47 10.83 7.15 20.88
CA GLU A 47 10.20 5.85 20.67
C GLU A 47 10.53 5.27 19.27
N SER A 48 10.16 4.02 19.00
CA SER A 48 10.42 3.37 17.69
C SER A 48 9.55 3.93 16.54
N ILE A 49 8.48 4.65 16.89
CA ILE A 49 7.65 5.43 15.99
C ILE A 49 7.41 6.82 16.59
N SER A 50 7.35 7.86 15.76
CA SER A 50 7.01 9.23 16.18
C SER A 50 6.16 9.90 15.10
N THR A 51 5.26 10.79 15.49
CA THR A 51 4.53 11.69 14.56
C THR A 51 5.08 13.12 14.60
N GLU A 52 6.30 13.30 15.11
CA GLU A 52 6.98 14.59 15.13
C GLU A 52 7.29 15.10 13.72
N THR A 53 7.54 16.41 13.63
CA THR A 53 7.65 17.15 12.36
C THR A 53 8.86 16.76 11.51
N THR A 54 9.84 16.04 12.04
CA THR A 54 11.00 15.58 11.27
C THR A 54 11.53 14.22 11.75
N CYS A 55 11.71 13.31 10.80
CA CYS A 55 12.29 11.99 11.05
C CYS A 55 13.84 11.98 10.96
N GLY A 56 14.48 13.15 10.82
CA GLY A 56 15.93 13.32 10.64
C GLY A 56 16.28 14.11 9.38
N TRP A 57 17.43 13.82 8.77
CA TRP A 57 17.84 14.45 7.51
C TRP A 57 17.38 13.63 6.31
N ALA A 58 16.48 14.18 5.50
CA ALA A 58 15.97 13.52 4.31
C ALA A 58 17.11 13.27 3.31
N VAL A 59 17.25 12.04 2.84
CA VAL A 59 18.26 11.63 1.85
C VAL A 59 17.65 11.12 0.54
N SER A 60 16.38 10.70 0.56
CA SER A 60 15.66 10.25 -0.63
C SER A 60 14.14 10.28 -0.40
N THR A 61 13.37 10.21 -1.49
CA THR A 61 11.90 10.17 -1.53
C THR A 61 11.42 9.19 -2.61
N GLY A 62 10.16 8.75 -2.55
CA GLY A 62 9.68 7.58 -3.30
C GLY A 62 8.40 6.98 -2.70
N GLN A 63 8.15 5.70 -3.00
CA GLN A 63 6.91 5.02 -2.61
C GLN A 63 7.18 3.57 -2.12
N LEU A 64 6.44 3.15 -1.10
CA LEU A 64 6.33 1.75 -0.68
C LEU A 64 5.01 1.17 -1.19
N ASN A 65 5.10 0.12 -1.99
CA ASN A 65 3.94 -0.60 -2.48
C ASN A 65 3.49 -1.61 -1.42
N ILE A 66 2.18 -1.80 -1.26
CA ILE A 66 1.64 -2.80 -0.34
C ILE A 66 2.15 -4.20 -0.73
N THR A 67 2.46 -5.03 0.26
CA THR A 67 2.87 -6.45 0.13
C THR A 67 4.21 -6.68 -0.55
N GLN A 68 4.89 -5.63 -1.03
CA GLN A 68 6.23 -5.73 -1.59
C GLN A 68 7.27 -5.68 -0.47
N CYS A 69 8.32 -6.50 -0.61
CA CYS A 69 9.48 -6.48 0.27
C CYS A 69 10.48 -5.40 -0.14
N TYR A 70 10.98 -4.66 0.85
CA TYR A 70 12.02 -3.65 0.68
C TYR A 70 13.17 -3.88 1.65
N THR A 71 14.41 -3.88 1.16
CA THR A 71 15.60 -3.82 2.02
C THR A 71 15.80 -2.40 2.55
N LEU A 72 16.10 -2.27 3.84
CA LEU A 72 16.29 -0.99 4.51
C LEU A 72 17.77 -0.62 4.56
N HIS A 73 18.08 0.60 4.12
CA HIS A 73 19.44 1.12 4.04
C HIS A 73 19.64 2.43 4.84
N THR A 74 18.58 2.94 5.45
CA THR A 74 18.55 4.28 6.07
C THR A 74 18.01 4.20 7.48
N TYR A 75 18.46 5.11 8.34
CA TYR A 75 18.19 5.12 9.78
C TYR A 75 16.70 5.21 10.15
N ALA A 76 15.93 5.97 9.37
CA ALA A 76 14.50 6.12 9.57
C ALA A 76 13.74 6.26 8.25
N LEU A 77 12.43 6.04 8.33
CA LEU A 77 11.45 6.23 7.26
C LEU A 77 10.39 7.21 7.75
N GLY A 78 10.04 8.21 6.97
CA GLY A 78 8.83 9.01 7.17
C GLY A 78 7.78 8.55 6.18
N LEU A 79 6.72 7.93 6.69
CA LEU A 79 5.60 7.43 5.92
C LEU A 79 4.48 8.47 5.95
N GLN A 80 4.11 8.98 4.78
CA GLN A 80 2.99 9.90 4.67
C GLN A 80 1.70 9.13 4.95
N GLN A 81 0.92 9.57 5.94
CA GLN A 81 -0.35 8.94 6.26
C GLN A 81 -1.35 9.15 5.11
N ASP A 82 -2.24 8.18 4.94
CA ASP A 82 -3.37 8.26 4.03
C ASP A 82 -4.64 8.59 4.82
N GLU A 83 -5.47 9.48 4.32
CA GLU A 83 -6.66 9.95 5.06
C GLU A 83 -7.74 8.88 5.19
N GLN A 84 -7.77 7.95 4.24
CA GLN A 84 -8.85 6.98 4.07
C GLN A 84 -8.48 5.62 4.66
N HIS A 85 -7.18 5.33 4.78
CA HIS A 85 -6.69 4.00 5.13
C HIS A 85 -5.63 4.06 6.20
N SER A 86 -5.68 3.08 7.11
CA SER A 86 -4.60 2.87 8.06
C SER A 86 -3.63 1.85 7.49
N CYS A 87 -2.35 2.01 7.80
CA CYS A 87 -1.32 1.08 7.36
C CYS A 87 -0.56 0.50 8.55
N ALA A 88 0.18 -0.57 8.30
CA ALA A 88 1.12 -1.14 9.22
C ALA A 88 2.40 -1.49 8.47
N LEU A 89 3.53 -1.08 9.02
CA LEU A 89 4.85 -1.43 8.52
C LEU A 89 5.42 -2.56 9.36
N LYS A 90 5.61 -3.72 8.75
CA LYS A 90 6.36 -4.82 9.35
C LYS A 90 7.84 -4.63 9.06
N VAL A 91 8.68 -4.60 10.08
CA VAL A 91 10.14 -4.47 9.94
C VAL A 91 10.80 -5.70 10.53
N TRP A 92 11.60 -6.40 9.73
CA TRP A 92 12.42 -7.53 10.16
C TRP A 92 13.82 -7.07 10.54
N ASP A 93 14.34 -7.68 11.60
CA ASP A 93 15.72 -7.55 12.05
C ASP A 93 16.55 -8.77 11.62
N GLY A 94 17.71 -8.52 11.03
CA GLY A 94 18.64 -9.56 10.59
C GLY A 94 18.31 -10.20 9.25
N VAL A 95 17.28 -9.73 8.54
CA VAL A 95 16.79 -10.32 7.27
C VAL A 95 16.57 -9.23 6.23
N SER A 96 17.03 -9.45 5.00
CA SER A 96 16.94 -8.47 3.89
C SER A 96 15.87 -8.78 2.84
N ASP A 97 15.27 -9.97 2.88
CA ASP A 97 14.34 -10.48 1.87
C ASP A 97 12.90 -10.70 2.39
N CYS A 98 12.59 -10.16 3.58
CA CYS A 98 11.31 -10.31 4.27
C CYS A 98 10.86 -11.77 4.47
N SER A 99 11.80 -12.72 4.42
CA SER A 99 11.50 -14.14 4.57
C SER A 99 11.73 -14.63 6.01
N GLY A 100 11.07 -15.74 6.34
CA GLY A 100 11.33 -16.47 7.57
C GLY A 100 10.71 -15.90 8.86
N ASN A 101 11.03 -16.59 9.96
CA ASN A 101 10.55 -16.32 11.31
C ASN A 101 11.54 -15.46 12.12
N GLY A 102 12.35 -14.63 11.44
CA GLY A 102 13.25 -13.68 12.11
C GLY A 102 12.49 -12.74 13.05
N SER A 103 13.21 -12.08 13.95
CA SER A 103 12.57 -11.08 14.83
C SER A 103 12.00 -9.96 13.97
N TRP A 104 10.76 -9.58 14.23
CA TRP A 104 10.11 -8.48 13.54
C TRP A 104 9.29 -7.63 14.51
N THR A 105 9.14 -6.36 14.13
CA THR A 105 8.29 -5.39 14.83
C THR A 105 7.23 -4.87 13.87
N MET A 106 6.02 -4.66 14.38
CA MET A 106 4.93 -4.01 13.65
C MET A 106 4.79 -2.56 14.11
N HIS A 107 4.81 -1.63 13.18
CA HIS A 107 4.58 -0.22 13.42
C HIS A 107 3.23 0.19 12.82
N ALA A 108 2.30 0.64 13.67
CA ALA A 108 1.01 1.13 13.21
C ALA A 108 1.17 2.54 12.61
N ILE A 109 0.68 2.72 11.39
CA ILE A 109 0.65 3.99 10.67
C ILE A 109 -0.82 4.40 10.60
N PRO A 110 -1.27 5.32 11.47
CA PRO A 110 -2.68 5.67 11.51
C PRO A 110 -3.10 6.38 10.22
N SER A 111 -4.40 6.37 9.94
CA SER A 111 -4.95 7.23 8.88
C SER A 111 -4.85 8.70 9.28
N GLY A 112 -4.64 9.57 8.31
CA GLY A 112 -4.45 11.00 8.55
C GLY A 112 -3.73 11.72 7.42
N ARG A 113 -3.22 12.91 7.70
CA ARG A 113 -2.45 13.75 6.77
C ARG A 113 -1.02 14.01 7.23
N ASP A 114 -0.63 13.44 8.37
CA ASP A 114 0.66 13.68 8.98
C ASP A 114 1.71 12.68 8.46
N THR A 115 2.94 12.80 8.96
CA THR A 115 4.01 11.82 8.69
C THR A 115 4.22 10.95 9.92
N SER A 116 4.24 9.63 9.71
CA SER A 116 4.66 8.67 10.72
C SER A 116 6.12 8.30 10.51
N CYS A 117 6.98 8.72 11.43
CA CYS A 117 8.39 8.43 11.45
C CYS A 117 8.65 7.07 12.09
N VAL A 118 9.21 6.11 11.36
CA VAL A 118 9.61 4.78 11.86
C VAL A 118 11.13 4.70 11.93
N LYS A 119 11.65 4.40 13.13
CA LYS A 119 13.08 4.18 13.35
C LYS A 119 13.46 2.77 12.93
N THR A 120 14.31 2.64 11.92
CA THR A 120 14.86 1.34 11.49
C THR A 120 16.16 1.03 12.22
N GLY A 121 16.96 2.05 12.57
CA GLY A 121 18.28 1.90 13.17
C GLY A 121 19.37 1.42 12.20
N VAL A 122 19.10 1.38 10.90
CA VAL A 122 20.11 1.03 9.87
C VAL A 122 21.06 2.20 9.67
N LEU A 123 22.36 1.98 9.80
CA LEU A 123 23.40 2.99 9.58
C LEU A 123 24.30 2.54 8.42
N ASP A 124 25.13 3.46 7.92
CA ASP A 124 26.16 3.16 6.91
C ASP A 124 25.64 2.41 5.68
N GLY A 125 24.41 2.73 5.25
CA GLY A 125 23.79 2.11 4.07
C GLY A 125 23.32 0.67 4.25
N GLY A 126 23.30 0.13 5.47
CA GLY A 126 22.93 -1.27 5.73
C GLY A 126 24.05 -2.27 5.49
N ASN A 127 25.31 -1.81 5.45
CA ASN A 127 26.48 -2.70 5.33
C ASN A 127 26.61 -3.68 6.50
N PHE A 128 26.13 -3.31 7.70
CA PHE A 128 26.26 -4.11 8.92
C PHE A 128 24.93 -4.46 9.58
N GLN A 129 23.83 -3.83 9.15
CA GLN A 129 22.48 -4.11 9.64
C GLN A 129 21.60 -4.54 8.48
N HIS A 130 21.29 -5.83 8.43
CA HIS A 130 20.35 -6.37 7.47
C HIS A 130 18.94 -6.23 8.02
N LYS A 131 18.16 -5.33 7.43
CA LYS A 131 16.76 -5.16 7.76
C LYS A 131 15.93 -5.05 6.51
N SER A 132 14.68 -5.46 6.61
CA SER A 132 13.72 -5.36 5.52
C SER A 132 12.34 -5.02 6.04
N CYS A 133 11.47 -4.53 5.18
CA CYS A 133 10.10 -4.22 5.55
C CYS A 133 9.08 -4.57 4.47
N VAL A 134 7.84 -4.72 4.93
CA VAL A 134 6.64 -4.86 4.10
C VAL A 134 5.58 -3.92 4.66
N LEU A 135 4.93 -3.19 3.77
CA LEU A 135 3.78 -2.35 4.09
C LEU A 135 2.48 -3.11 3.83
N THR A 136 1.52 -2.99 4.74
CA THR A 136 0.14 -3.47 4.55
C THR A 136 -0.83 -2.36 4.92
N CYS A 137 -1.87 -2.09 4.12
CA CYS A 137 -2.88 -1.08 4.42
C CYS A 137 -4.29 -1.67 4.33
N SER A 138 -5.22 -1.12 5.11
CA SER A 138 -6.63 -1.52 5.19
C SER A 138 -7.55 -0.33 5.40
#